data_AF-A0A2K4FHI9-F1
#
_entry.id   AF-A0A2K4FHI9-F1
#
_cell.length_a   1.000
_cell.length_b   1.000
_cell.length_c   1.000
_cell.angle_alpha   90.00
_cell.angle_beta   90.00
_cell.angle_gamma   90.00
#
_symmetry.space_group_name_H-M   'P 1'
#
loop_
_entity.id
_entity.type
_entity.pdbx_description
1 polymer ?
#
loop_
_entity_poly.entity_id
_entity_poly.type
_entity_poly.pdbx_seq_one_letter_code
_entity_poly.pdbx_strand_id
1 'polypeptide(L)'
;SQTEPKLPTPKKEEDFLYRGDERNPEDVFESGFKSKGKSKNLFLHSMDSDWPPSYYISTSYSREVGKKFATGDYTRIGYLYTLQKIPGHDLEKELGAAYLFGAEKEIAIPGRISNEDVLGATLILDNGKEFGYSIPNPNRRIRK
;
A
#
# COMPACT_ATOMS: atom_id res chain seq x y z
N SER A 1 41.16 11.70 -16.55
CA SER A 1 39.76 11.69 -17.00
C SER A 1 38.85 11.65 -15.78
N GLN A 2 38.09 12.71 -15.52
CA GLN A 2 37.04 12.69 -14.50
C GLN A 2 35.88 11.86 -15.04
N THR A 3 35.56 10.75 -14.39
CA THR A 3 34.36 9.98 -14.68
C THR A 3 33.15 10.85 -14.35
N GLU A 4 32.30 11.11 -15.34
CA GLU A 4 31.03 11.80 -15.11
C GLU A 4 30.20 11.02 -14.08
N PRO A 5 29.59 11.70 -13.09
CA PRO A 5 28.72 11.04 -12.14
C PRO A 5 27.48 10.48 -12.85
N LYS A 6 27.27 9.18 -12.70
CA LYS A 6 26.09 8.50 -13.25
C LYS A 6 24.83 9.05 -12.61
N LEU A 7 23.91 9.57 -13.42
CA LEU A 7 22.62 10.05 -12.93
C LEU A 7 21.84 8.92 -12.24
N PRO A 8 21.15 9.21 -11.11
CA PRO A 8 20.32 8.22 -10.46
C PRO A 8 19.19 7.80 -11.41
N THR A 9 18.94 6.50 -11.49
CA THR A 9 17.77 6.00 -12.21
C THR A 9 16.51 6.40 -11.44
N PRO A 10 15.55 7.10 -12.07
CA PRO A 10 14.31 7.45 -11.40
C PRO A 10 13.55 6.17 -11.02
N LYS A 11 12.98 6.16 -9.80
CA LYS A 11 12.15 5.06 -9.34
C LYS A 11 10.86 5.01 -10.16
N LYS A 12 10.41 3.78 -10.45
CA LYS A 12 9.13 3.49 -11.10
C LYS A 12 8.03 3.29 -10.05
N GLU A 13 6.79 3.25 -10.50
CA GLU A 13 5.63 3.01 -9.63
C GLU A 13 5.75 1.66 -8.92
N GLU A 14 6.17 0.61 -9.64
CA GLU A 14 6.41 -0.74 -9.09
C GLU A 14 7.58 -0.84 -8.08
N ASP A 15 8.31 0.25 -7.83
CA ASP A 15 9.33 0.33 -6.77
C ASP A 15 8.72 0.71 -5.40
N PHE A 16 7.41 0.93 -5.35
CA PHE A 16 6.66 1.26 -4.14
C PHE A 16 5.46 0.33 -3.97
N LEU A 17 4.86 0.37 -2.79
CA LEU A 17 3.54 -0.20 -2.54
C LEU A 17 2.59 0.92 -2.10
N TYR A 18 1.33 0.78 -2.45
CA TYR A 18 0.28 1.75 -2.17
C TYR A 18 -0.83 1.10 -1.36
N ARG A 19 -1.36 1.82 -0.38
CA ARG A 19 -2.48 1.38 0.44
C ARG A 19 -3.46 2.53 0.67
N GLY A 20 -4.71 2.32 0.30
CA GLY A 20 -5.80 3.19 0.71
C GLY A 20 -6.26 2.87 2.13
N ASP A 21 -6.46 3.89 2.96
CA ASP A 21 -6.96 3.73 4.33
C ASP A 21 -7.64 5.02 4.83
N GLU A 22 -8.58 4.90 5.75
CA GLU A 22 -9.27 6.05 6.36
C GLU A 22 -8.53 6.61 7.57
N ARG A 23 -7.67 5.80 8.21
CA ARG A 23 -6.96 6.20 9.42
C ARG A 23 -6.09 7.41 9.16
N ASN A 24 -5.97 8.28 10.16
CA ASN A 24 -5.17 9.48 10.06
C ASN A 24 -3.66 9.15 9.97
N PRO A 25 -2.89 9.96 9.24
CA PRO A 25 -1.45 9.75 9.11
C PRO A 25 -0.72 9.72 10.46
N GLU A 26 -1.16 10.50 11.45
CA GLU A 26 -0.58 10.51 12.80
C GLU A 26 -0.59 9.12 13.44
N ASP A 27 -1.76 8.45 13.42
CA ASP A 27 -1.92 7.10 13.97
C ASP A 27 -1.05 6.06 13.23
N VAL A 28 -1.01 6.16 11.90
CA VAL A 28 -0.25 5.23 11.05
C VAL A 28 1.25 5.47 11.15
N PHE A 29 1.69 6.72 11.26
CA PHE A 29 3.11 7.07 11.42
C PHE A 29 3.64 6.68 12.79
N GLU A 30 2.78 6.58 13.80
CA GLU A 30 3.14 6.01 15.10
C GLU A 30 3.15 4.47 15.07
N SER A 31 2.09 3.84 14.58
CA SER A 31 1.84 2.41 14.84
C SER A 31 2.06 1.47 13.63
N GLY A 32 2.15 2.03 12.43
CA GLY A 32 2.16 1.29 11.17
C GLY A 32 0.81 0.64 10.88
N PHE A 33 0.83 -0.51 10.20
CA PHE A 33 -0.36 -1.30 9.93
C PHE A 33 -0.26 -2.67 10.59
N LYS A 34 -1.37 -3.17 11.13
CA LYS A 34 -1.50 -4.50 11.71
C LYS A 34 -2.62 -5.26 11.00
N SER A 35 -2.44 -6.57 10.82
CA SER A 35 -3.46 -7.45 10.25
C SER A 35 -4.73 -7.48 11.11
N LYS A 36 -5.87 -7.75 10.47
CA LYS A 36 -7.17 -7.84 11.12
C LYS A 36 -7.29 -9.06 12.04
N GLY A 37 -6.61 -10.15 11.69
CA GLY A 37 -6.59 -11.38 12.45
C GLY A 37 -5.45 -12.31 12.10
N LYS A 38 -5.75 -13.62 12.11
CA LYS A 38 -4.77 -14.71 12.01
C LYS A 38 -5.04 -15.67 10.85
N SER A 39 -6.09 -15.47 10.05
CA SER A 39 -6.36 -16.33 8.90
C SER A 39 -5.28 -16.17 7.84
N LYS A 40 -4.57 -17.26 7.52
CA LYS A 40 -3.53 -17.30 6.49
C LYS A 40 -4.04 -17.84 5.15
N ASN A 41 -5.35 -17.90 4.95
CA ASN A 41 -5.91 -18.32 3.67
C ASN A 41 -5.89 -17.13 2.71
N LEU A 42 -4.93 -17.15 1.78
CA LEU A 42 -4.71 -16.08 0.81
C LEU A 42 -5.90 -15.88 -0.15
N PHE A 43 -6.56 -16.98 -0.55
CA PHE A 43 -7.74 -16.91 -1.40
C PHE A 43 -8.94 -16.27 -0.68
N LEU A 44 -9.19 -16.65 0.58
CA LEU A 44 -10.24 -15.98 1.36
C LEU A 44 -9.89 -14.51 1.57
N HIS A 45 -8.63 -14.18 1.84
CA HIS A 45 -8.19 -12.80 1.96
C HIS A 45 -8.51 -11.95 0.72
N SER A 46 -8.30 -12.49 -0.48
CA SER A 46 -8.58 -11.78 -1.74
C SER A 46 -10.07 -11.59 -2.03
N MET A 47 -10.93 -12.39 -1.39
CA MET A 47 -12.38 -12.31 -1.56
C MET A 47 -13.01 -11.41 -0.49
N ASP A 48 -12.62 -11.62 0.77
CA ASP A 48 -13.09 -10.89 1.93
C ASP A 48 -12.03 -11.00 3.05
N SER A 49 -11.38 -9.88 3.36
CA SER A 49 -10.36 -9.83 4.41
C SER A 49 -10.92 -9.78 5.83
N ASP A 50 -12.23 -9.59 6.00
CA ASP A 50 -12.91 -9.49 7.30
C ASP A 50 -13.46 -10.83 7.78
N TRP A 51 -13.79 -11.77 6.87
CA TRP A 51 -14.38 -13.04 7.23
C TRP A 51 -13.74 -14.27 6.56
N PRO A 52 -12.87 -15.02 7.29
CA PRO A 52 -12.36 -14.75 8.63
C PRO A 52 -11.34 -13.60 8.64
N PRO A 53 -11.15 -12.90 9.78
CA PRO A 53 -10.20 -11.79 9.87
C PRO A 53 -8.79 -12.18 9.40
N SER A 54 -8.34 -11.53 8.33
CA SER A 54 -7.13 -11.90 7.58
C SER A 54 -5.85 -11.59 8.35
N TYR A 55 -4.84 -12.45 8.19
CA TYR A 55 -3.46 -12.23 8.60
C TYR A 55 -2.72 -11.27 7.66
N TYR A 56 -3.28 -10.97 6.49
CA TYR A 56 -2.63 -10.17 5.47
C TYR A 56 -3.16 -8.73 5.46
N ILE A 57 -2.30 -7.81 5.03
CA ILE A 57 -2.59 -6.39 4.85
C ILE A 57 -2.48 -6.10 3.35
N SER A 58 -3.61 -5.72 2.74
CA SER A 58 -3.69 -5.41 1.31
C SER A 58 -2.89 -4.16 0.96
N THR A 59 -2.04 -4.29 -0.05
CA THR A 59 -1.31 -3.21 -0.71
C THR A 59 -1.30 -3.46 -2.21
N SER A 60 -0.97 -2.47 -3.03
CA SER A 60 -0.96 -2.61 -4.49
C SER A 60 0.29 -1.97 -5.09
N TYR A 61 0.78 -2.52 -6.20
CA TYR A 61 1.72 -1.80 -7.05
C TYR A 61 1.08 -0.64 -7.83
N SER A 62 -0.25 -0.58 -7.92
CA SER A 62 -0.97 0.51 -8.59
C SER A 62 -1.39 1.58 -7.60
N ARG A 63 -0.88 2.79 -7.81
CA ARG A 63 -1.24 3.99 -7.08
C ARG A 63 -2.71 4.34 -7.26
N GLU A 64 -3.23 4.19 -8.47
CA GLU A 64 -4.64 4.46 -8.78
C GLU A 64 -5.59 3.49 -8.07
N VAL A 65 -5.22 2.21 -7.97
CA VAL A 65 -5.95 1.24 -7.14
C VAL A 65 -5.92 1.67 -5.66
N GLY A 66 -4.75 2.07 -5.16
CA GLY A 66 -4.61 2.62 -3.81
C GLY A 66 -5.52 3.82 -3.54
N LYS A 67 -5.68 4.74 -4.52
CA LYS A 67 -6.59 5.89 -4.40
C LYS A 67 -8.05 5.47 -4.33
N LYS A 68 -8.48 4.53 -5.18
CA LYS A 68 -9.86 4.00 -5.14
C LYS A 68 -10.19 3.40 -3.77
N PHE A 69 -9.27 2.61 -3.22
CA PHE A 69 -9.45 2.05 -1.87
C PHE A 69 -9.41 3.11 -0.77
N ALA A 70 -8.61 4.17 -0.93
CA ALA A 70 -8.56 5.27 0.03
C ALA A 70 -9.95 5.94 0.15
N THR A 71 -10.64 6.09 -0.97
CA THR A 71 -11.90 6.84 -1.08
C THR A 71 -13.15 5.97 -1.10
N GLY A 72 -13.02 4.64 -0.96
CA GLY A 72 -14.15 3.71 -1.11
C GLY A 72 -14.84 3.88 -2.47
N ASP A 73 -14.07 3.80 -3.55
CA ASP A 73 -14.51 4.08 -4.92
C ASP A 73 -15.13 5.47 -5.10
N TYR A 74 -14.41 6.51 -4.63
CA TYR A 74 -14.77 7.91 -4.84
C TYR A 74 -16.06 8.35 -4.12
N THR A 75 -16.40 7.69 -3.00
CA THR A 75 -17.59 7.99 -2.20
C THR A 75 -17.28 8.80 -0.94
N ARG A 76 -16.00 8.86 -0.54
CA ARG A 76 -15.53 9.54 0.65
C ARG A 76 -14.09 10.02 0.50
N ILE A 77 -13.68 10.91 1.39
CA ILE A 77 -12.29 11.33 1.54
C ILE A 77 -11.50 10.22 2.26
N GLY A 78 -10.23 10.05 1.92
CA GLY A 78 -9.33 9.17 2.67
C GLY A 78 -7.87 9.38 2.31
N TYR A 79 -7.00 8.48 2.77
CA TYR A 79 -5.55 8.63 2.63
C TYR A 79 -4.95 7.54 1.75
N LEU A 80 -4.14 7.97 0.80
CA LEU A 80 -3.24 7.11 0.05
C LEU A 80 -1.89 7.06 0.78
N TYR A 81 -1.57 5.91 1.37
CA TYR A 81 -0.27 5.66 1.95
C TYR A 81 0.68 5.11 0.88
N THR A 82 1.87 5.71 0.79
CA THR A 82 2.97 5.19 -0.02
C THR A 82 3.97 4.50 0.91
N LEU A 83 4.36 3.29 0.55
CA LEU A 83 5.21 2.41 1.35
C LEU A 83 6.48 2.08 0.58
N GLN A 84 7.53 1.71 1.31
CA GLN A 84 8.65 1.01 0.71
C GLN A 84 8.17 -0.30 0.06
N LYS A 85 8.94 -0.82 -0.88
CA LYS A 85 8.73 -2.18 -1.37
C LYS A 85 9.14 -3.17 -0.28
N ILE A 86 8.15 -3.84 0.30
CA ILE A 86 8.31 -4.84 1.37
C ILE A 86 7.95 -6.21 0.79
N PRO A 87 8.61 -7.30 1.19
CA PRO A 87 8.21 -8.65 0.80
C PRO A 87 6.76 -8.97 1.19
N GLY A 88 6.03 -9.57 0.26
CA GLY A 88 4.65 -10.00 0.43
C GLY A 88 4.26 -11.03 -0.61
N HIS A 89 3.02 -11.50 -0.52
CA HIS A 89 2.46 -12.46 -1.46
C HIS A 89 1.93 -11.75 -2.70
N ASP A 90 2.33 -12.20 -3.87
CA ASP A 90 1.84 -11.67 -5.15
C ASP A 90 0.62 -12.47 -5.56
N LEU A 91 -0.58 -11.92 -5.36
CA LEU A 91 -1.83 -12.67 -5.49
C LEU A 91 -2.06 -13.18 -6.91
N GLU A 92 -1.71 -12.38 -7.92
CA GLU A 92 -1.86 -12.79 -9.31
C GLU A 92 -0.98 -14.00 -9.61
N LYS A 93 0.27 -14.00 -9.13
CA LYS A 93 1.19 -15.14 -9.32
C LYS A 93 0.81 -16.36 -8.50
N GLU A 94 0.37 -16.18 -7.26
CA GLU A 94 0.15 -17.28 -6.32
C GLU A 94 -1.22 -17.93 -6.47
N LEU A 95 -2.26 -17.17 -6.81
CA LEU A 95 -3.63 -17.69 -6.97
C LEU A 95 -3.99 -17.95 -8.44
N GLY A 96 -3.29 -17.32 -9.40
CA GLY A 96 -3.51 -17.53 -10.83
C GLY A 96 -4.97 -17.32 -11.23
N ALA A 97 -5.55 -18.30 -11.92
CA ALA A 97 -6.93 -18.23 -12.41
C ALA A 97 -8.00 -18.14 -11.30
N ALA A 98 -7.66 -18.44 -10.04
CA ALA A 98 -8.58 -18.26 -8.92
C ALA A 98 -8.69 -16.79 -8.48
N TYR A 99 -7.74 -15.93 -8.86
CA TYR A 99 -7.76 -14.52 -8.50
C TYR A 99 -8.66 -13.72 -9.43
N LEU A 100 -9.76 -13.20 -8.88
CA LEU A 100 -10.77 -12.47 -9.66
C LEU A 100 -10.44 -10.98 -9.84
N PHE A 101 -9.43 -10.47 -9.11
CA PHE A 101 -9.10 -9.05 -9.03
C PHE A 101 -7.69 -8.72 -9.58
N GLY A 102 -7.26 -9.42 -10.65
CA GLY A 102 -5.94 -9.26 -11.28
C GLY A 102 -5.52 -7.80 -11.53
N ALA A 103 -6.46 -6.95 -11.94
CA ALA A 103 -6.22 -5.54 -12.21
C ALA A 103 -5.76 -4.74 -10.98
N GLU A 104 -6.01 -5.23 -9.76
CA GLU A 104 -5.60 -4.58 -8.52
C GLU A 104 -4.11 -4.71 -8.24
N LYS A 105 -3.39 -5.63 -8.89
CA LYS A 105 -1.94 -5.86 -8.69
C LYS A 105 -1.59 -5.97 -7.20
N GLU A 106 -2.41 -6.71 -6.45
CA GLU A 106 -2.34 -6.77 -4.99
C GLU A 106 -1.10 -7.54 -4.52
N ILE A 107 -0.44 -6.95 -3.53
CA ILE A 107 0.62 -7.57 -2.73
C ILE A 107 0.14 -7.65 -1.28
N ALA A 108 -0.12 -8.87 -0.80
CA ALA A 108 -0.57 -9.12 0.56
C ALA A 108 0.62 -9.18 1.53
N ILE A 109 0.73 -8.21 2.43
CA ILE A 109 1.81 -8.14 3.41
C ILE A 109 1.42 -8.90 4.69
N PRO A 110 2.24 -9.86 5.16
CA PRO A 110 1.89 -10.67 6.34
C PRO A 110 2.02 -9.90 7.65
N GLY A 111 0.94 -9.90 8.45
CA GLY A 111 0.92 -9.60 9.89
C GLY A 111 1.07 -8.12 10.27
N ARG A 112 2.12 -7.45 9.79
CA ARG A 112 2.44 -6.06 10.14
C ARG A 112 3.21 -5.37 9.02
N ILE A 113 2.90 -4.09 8.81
CA ILE A 113 3.76 -3.13 8.12
C ILE A 113 4.31 -2.19 9.17
N SER A 114 5.64 -2.07 9.27
CA SER A 114 6.28 -1.15 10.22
C SER A 114 5.99 0.30 9.85
N ASN A 115 5.89 1.19 10.83
CA ASN A 115 5.79 2.63 10.54
C ASN A 115 7.00 3.14 9.77
N GLU A 116 8.20 2.60 10.01
CA GLU A 116 9.42 2.94 9.27
C GLU A 116 9.34 2.65 7.77
N ASP A 117 8.49 1.70 7.37
CA ASP A 117 8.28 1.37 5.96
C ASP A 117 7.17 2.21 5.30
N VAL A 118 6.40 2.98 6.08
CA VAL A 118 5.45 3.97 5.57
C VAL A 118 6.23 5.23 5.19
N LEU A 119 6.28 5.59 3.91
CA LEU A 119 7.02 6.77 3.44
C LEU A 119 6.25 8.07 3.66
N GLY A 120 4.92 8.01 3.58
CA GLY A 120 4.05 9.16 3.78
C GLY A 120 2.62 8.87 3.37
N ALA A 121 1.78 9.89 3.47
CA ALA A 121 0.36 9.84 3.16
C ALA A 121 -0.05 11.03 2.30
N THR A 122 -0.95 10.82 1.34
CA THR A 122 -1.57 11.87 0.54
C THR A 122 -3.08 11.85 0.79
N LEU A 123 -3.67 13.01 1.12
CA LEU A 123 -5.12 13.12 1.24
C LEU A 123 -5.75 13.05 -0.15
N ILE A 124 -6.71 12.14 -0.34
CA ILE A 124 -7.47 11.97 -1.57
C ILE A 124 -8.92 12.39 -1.30
N LEU A 125 -9.43 13.30 -2.11
CA LEU A 125 -10.82 13.75 -2.06
C LEU A 125 -11.76 12.68 -2.61
N ASP A 126 -13.04 12.81 -2.29
CA ASP A 126 -14.11 11.96 -2.82
C ASP A 126 -14.13 11.93 -4.36
N ASN A 127 -13.76 13.01 -5.05
CA ASN A 127 -13.63 13.03 -6.52
C ASN A 127 -12.33 12.41 -7.07
N GLY A 128 -11.51 11.77 -6.23
CA GLY A 128 -10.26 11.11 -6.60
C GLY A 128 -9.04 12.02 -6.75
N LYS A 129 -9.22 13.34 -6.61
CA LYS A 129 -8.11 14.29 -6.67
C LYS A 129 -7.31 14.30 -5.39
N GLU A 130 -6.02 14.49 -5.52
CA GLU A 130 -5.13 14.74 -4.39
C GLU A 130 -5.36 16.15 -3.86
N PHE A 131 -5.48 16.27 -2.53
CA PHE A 131 -5.61 17.56 -1.87
C PHE A 131 -4.27 17.98 -1.29
N GLY A 132 -3.67 19.01 -1.89
CA GLY A 132 -2.40 19.58 -1.42
C GLY A 132 -1.21 18.67 -1.70
N TYR A 133 -0.32 18.54 -0.72
CA TYR A 133 0.93 17.79 -0.82
C TYR A 133 0.91 16.55 0.09
N SER A 134 1.74 15.57 -0.25
CA SER A 134 1.96 14.38 0.60
C SER A 134 2.63 14.76 1.90
N ILE A 135 2.08 14.27 3.02
CA ILE A 135 2.65 14.40 4.36
C ILE A 135 3.74 13.31 4.50
N PRO A 136 5.03 13.70 4.61
CA PRO A 136 6.09 12.72 4.79
C PRO A 136 6.06 12.15 6.20
N ASN A 137 6.18 10.84 6.34
CA ASN A 137 6.28 10.22 7.66
C ASN A 137 7.64 10.56 8.30
N PRO A 138 7.68 11.24 9.47
CA PRO A 138 8.94 11.57 10.13
C PRO A 138 9.73 10.34 10.58
N ASN A 139 9.05 9.21 10.80
CA ASN A 139 9.67 7.96 11.26
C ASN A 139 10.15 7.06 10.10
N ARG A 140 9.97 7.47 8.84
CA ARG A 140 10.34 6.64 7.68
C ARG A 140 11.84 6.36 7.63
N ARG A 141 12.23 5.13 7.30
CA ARG A 141 13.62 4.73 7.09
C ARG A 141 13.88 4.42 5.63
N ILE A 142 14.59 5.31 4.93
CA ILE A 142 14.93 5.11 3.52
C ILE A 142 16.04 4.07 3.38
N ARG A 143 15.73 2.93 2.75
CA ARG A 143 16.73 1.93 2.36
C ARG A 143 17.37 2.37 1.04
N LYS A 144 18.69 2.51 1.04
CA LYS A 144 19.51 2.86 -0.14
C LYS A 144 20.00 1.61 -0.84
#